data_AF-A0A815DH40-F1
#
_entry.id   AF-A0A815DH40-F1
#
_cell.length_a   1.000
_cell.length_b   1.000
_cell.length_c   1.000
_cell.angle_alpha   90.00
_cell.angle_beta   90.00
_cell.angle_gamma   90.00
#
_symmetry.space_group_name_H-M   'P 1'
#
loop_
_entity.id
_entity.type
_entity.pdbx_description
1 polymer ?
#
loop_
_entity_poly.entity_id
_entity_poly.type
_entity_poly.pdbx_seq_one_letter_code
_entity_poly.pdbx_strand_id
1 'polypeptide(L)' 'MYRFVVHYILSEPDTEWTGETGYIRGELLHRLLPPSPSKDHDIQTLVCICGPIKFTTLAVELFKEQNYNDNHLHVFLA' A
#
# COMPACT_ATOMS: atom_id res chain seq x y z
N MET A 1 12.12 8.19 15.21
CA MET A 1 11.25 7.61 14.16
C MET A 1 9.83 8.09 14.43
N TYR A 2 9.20 8.78 13.47
CA TYR A 2 7.80 9.21 13.65
C TYR A 2 6.90 7.98 13.63
N ARG A 3 5.92 7.94 14.55
CA ARG A 3 4.94 6.83 14.62
C ARG A 3 3.88 6.89 13.52
N PHE A 4 3.87 7.98 12.74
CA PHE A 4 2.92 8.25 11.69
C PHE A 4 3.65 8.87 10.49
N VAL A 5 3.41 8.33 9.31
CA VAL A 5 4.01 8.74 8.05
C VAL A 5 2.89 8.81 7.01
N VAL A 6 2.92 9.83 6.16
CA VAL A 6 1.94 10.04 5.09
C VAL A 6 2.66 10.18 3.77
N HIS A 7 2.17 9.47 2.77
CA HIS A 7 2.60 9.58 1.38
C HIS A 7 1.40 9.96 0.53
N TYR A 8 1.52 11.04 -0.22
CA TYR A 8 0.56 11.42 -1.25
C TYR A 8 1.12 11.01 -2.61
N ILE A 9 0.27 10.44 -3.46
CA ILE A 9 0.61 10.01 -4.81
C ILE A 9 -0.46 10.60 -5.73
N LEU A 10 -0.05 11.39 -6.72
CA LEU A 10 -0.98 12.03 -7.67
C LEU A 10 -0.89 11.32 -9.02
N SER A 11 -2.02 10.85 -9.55
CA SER A 11 -2.05 10.21 -10.88
C SER A 11 -1.66 11.18 -11.99
N GLU A 12 -2.11 12.42 -11.87
CA GLU A 12 -1.89 13.52 -12.83
C GLU A 12 -1.56 14.80 -12.04
N PRO A 13 -0.29 14.97 -11.61
CA PRO A 13 0.12 16.16 -10.88
C PRO A 13 0.31 17.38 -11.79
N ASP A 14 0.32 18.56 -11.19
CA ASP A 14 0.83 19.77 -11.83
C ASP A 14 2.37 19.85 -11.79
N THR A 15 2.92 20.94 -12.33
CA THR A 15 4.36 21.17 -12.40
C THR A 15 5.02 21.50 -11.06
N GLU A 16 4.24 21.86 -10.03
CA GLU A 16 4.76 22.21 -8.71
C GLU A 16 4.90 20.97 -7.81
N TRP A 17 4.25 19.86 -8.17
CA TRP A 17 4.36 18.60 -7.45
C TRP A 17 5.75 17.97 -7.55
N THR A 18 6.33 17.67 -6.40
CA THR A 18 7.67 17.03 -6.28
C THR A 18 7.62 15.63 -5.68
N GLY A 19 6.43 15.13 -5.35
CA GLY A 19 6.23 13.82 -4.74
C GLY A 19 6.00 12.70 -5.77
N GLU A 20 5.51 11.56 -5.27
CA GLU A 20 5.23 10.39 -6.10
C GLU A 20 4.06 10.59 -7.06
N THR A 21 4.11 9.90 -8.19
CA THR A 21 3.12 10.04 -9.25
C THR A 21 2.62 8.68 -9.77
N GLY A 22 1.46 8.72 -10.43
CA GLY A 22 0.82 7.56 -11.05
C GLY A 22 -0.14 6.83 -10.11
N TYR A 23 -0.31 5.54 -10.36
CA TYR A 23 -1.19 4.66 -9.60
C TYR A 23 -0.41 3.73 -8.67
N ILE A 24 -1.14 3.05 -7.78
CA ILE A 24 -0.59 2.00 -6.92
C ILE A 24 0.14 0.93 -7.75
N ARG A 25 1.34 0.56 -7.29
CA ARG A 25 2.21 -0.44 -7.92
C ARG A 25 3.12 -1.06 -6.86
N GLY A 26 3.61 -2.27 -7.10
CA GLY A 26 4.40 -3.02 -6.11
C GLY A 26 5.65 -2.26 -5.61
N GLU A 27 6.34 -1.55 -6.50
CA GLU A 27 7.51 -0.72 -6.17
C GLU A 27 7.20 0.36 -5.13
N LEU A 28 6.03 1.02 -5.22
CA LEU A 28 5.62 2.02 -4.23
C LEU A 28 5.35 1.38 -2.87
N LEU A 29 4.67 0.23 -2.84
CA LEU A 29 4.36 -0.46 -1.59
C LEU A 29 5.63 -0.92 -0.87
N HIS A 30 6.59 -1.49 -1.62
CA HIS A 30 7.85 -1.95 -1.06
C HIS A 30 8.71 -0.79 -0.52
N ARG A 31 8.71 0.36 -1.20
CA ARG A 31 9.54 1.51 -0.84
C ARG A 31 8.95 2.39 0.25
N LEU A 32 7.62 2.55 0.28
CA LEU A 32 6.95 3.52 1.15
C LEU A 32 6.40 2.91 2.44
N LEU A 33 6.18 1.60 2.49
CA LEU A 33 5.67 0.92 3.67
C LEU A 33 6.82 0.33 4.50
N PRO A 34 6.57 0.04 5.79
CA PRO A 34 7.47 -0.79 6.57
C PRO A 34 7.77 -2.15 5.88
N PRO A 35 8.87 -2.82 6.24
CA PRO A 35 9.21 -4.13 5.68
C PRO A 35 8.03 -5.09 5.74
N SER A 36 7.81 -5.84 4.66
CA SER A 36 6.72 -6.80 4.58
C SER A 36 6.88 -7.93 5.61
N PRO A 37 5.76 -8.59 6.00
CA PRO A 37 5.81 -9.78 6.82
C PRO A 37 6.76 -10.81 6.22
N SER A 38 7.58 -11.42 7.07
CA SER A 38 8.50 -12.48 6.68
C SER A 38 8.34 -13.68 7.61
N LYS A 39 8.79 -14.86 7.18
CA LYS A 39 8.71 -16.08 8.01
C LYS A 39 9.41 -15.93 9.37
N ASP A 40 10.43 -15.08 9.45
CA ASP A 40 11.25 -14.89 10.64
C ASP A 40 10.83 -13.66 11.49
N HIS A 41 9.93 -12.84 10.97
CA HIS A 41 9.36 -11.67 11.65
C HIS A 41 7.88 -11.55 11.29
N ASP A 42 7.02 -12.14 12.13
CA ASP A 42 5.59 -11.92 12.10
C ASP A 42 5.30 -10.55 12.75
N ILE A 43 5.60 -9.48 12.01
CA ILE A 43 5.14 -8.14 12.37
C ILE A 43 3.63 -8.16 12.18
N GLN A 44 2.86 -8.05 13.27
CA GLN A 44 1.40 -7.92 13.22
C GLN A 44 1.01 -6.66 12.44
N THR A 45 1.01 -6.78 11.11
CA THR A 45 0.76 -5.69 10.19
C THR A 45 -0.67 -5.83 9.71
N LEU A 46 -1.46 -4.79 9.93
CA LEU A 46 -2.79 -4.67 9.37
C LEU A 46 -2.75 -3.64 8.25
N VAL A 47 -3.13 -4.08 7.05
CA VAL A 47 -3.32 -3.24 5.88
C VAL A 47 -4.81 -3.00 5.70
N CYS A 48 -5.21 -1.73 5.80
CA CYS A 48 -6.57 -1.30 5.53
C CYS A 48 -6.65 -0.67 4.15
N ILE A 49 -7.56 -1.18 3.29
CA ILE A 49 -7.69 -0.76 1.90
C ILE A 49 -9.11 -0.24 1.67
N CYS A 50 -9.23 0.94 1.06
CA CYS A 50 -10.51 1.54 0.67
C CYS A 50 -10.31 2.32 -0.63
N GLY A 51 -11.36 2.40 -1.45
CA GLY A 51 -11.35 3.16 -2.69
C GLY A 51 -12.23 2.52 -3.78
N PRO A 52 -12.08 2.96 -5.03
CA PRO A 52 -12.77 2.35 -6.16
C PRO A 52 -12.47 0.84 -6.27
N ILE A 53 -13.45 0.03 -6.69
CA ILE A 53 -13.31 -1.44 -6.77
C ILE A 53 -12.07 -1.87 -7.56
N LYS A 54 -11.79 -1.23 -8.70
CA LYS A 54 -10.59 -1.53 -9.50
C LYS A 54 -9.29 -1.28 -8.73
N PHE A 55 -9.25 -0.23 -7.90
CA PHE A 55 -8.11 0.07 -7.05
C PHE A 55 -7.99 -0.97 -5.92
N THR A 56 -9.08 -1.29 -5.23
CA THR A 56 -9.04 -2.23 -4.11
C THR A 56 -8.64 -3.63 -4.57
N THR A 57 -9.13 -4.08 -5.73
CA THR A 57 -8.74 -5.38 -6.31
C THR A 57 -7.25 -5.42 -6.62
N LEU A 58 -6.73 -4.41 -7.33
CA LEU A 58 -5.31 -4.33 -7.67
C LEU A 58 -4.42 -4.23 -6.42
N ALA A 59 -4.85 -3.46 -5.41
CA ALA A 59 -4.11 -3.33 -4.16
C ALA A 59 -3.96 -4.69 -3.45
N VAL A 60 -5.04 -5.47 -3.36
CA VAL A 60 -5.01 -6.82 -2.76
C VAL A 60 -4.05 -7.74 -3.51
N GLU A 61 -4.06 -7.73 -4.84
CA GLU A 61 -3.13 -8.52 -5.66
C GLU A 61 -1.68 -8.15 -5.36
N LEU A 62 -1.35 -6.85 -5.40
CA LEU A 62 0.00 -6.36 -5.14
C LEU A 62 0.50 -6.68 -3.71
N PHE A 63 -0.37 -6.63 -2.71
CA PHE A 63 0.00 -7.03 -1.35
C PHE A 63 0.24 -8.55 -1.25
N LYS A 64 -0.57 -9.37 -1.92
CA LYS A 64 -0.38 -10.82 -1.95
C LYS A 64 0.93 -11.23 -2.62
N GLU A 65 1.34 -10.52 -3.67
CA GLU A 65 2.66 -10.69 -4.30
C GLU A 65 3.85 -10.40 -3.35
N GLN A 66 3.61 -9.66 -2.26
CA GLN A 66 4.61 -9.27 -1.27
C GLN A 66 4.51 -10.05 0.05
N ASN A 67 3.94 -11.27 0.01
CA ASN A 67 3.77 -12.19 1.14
C ASN A 67 2.72 -11.79 2.20
N TYR A 68 1.90 -10.77 1.94
CA TYR A 68 0.75 -10.50 2.79
C TYR A 68 -0.33 -11.57 2.52
N ASN A 69 -0.87 -12.15 3.58
CA ASN A 69 -1.99 -13.08 3.51
C ASN A 69 -3.30 -12.43 3.99
N ASP A 70 -4.42 -13.14 3.87
CA ASP A 70 -5.75 -12.59 4.19
C ASP A 70 -5.89 -12.11 5.66
N ASN A 71 -5.09 -12.62 6.61
CA ASN A 71 -5.11 -12.13 8.00
C ASN A 71 -4.50 -10.73 8.15
N HIS A 72 -3.71 -10.28 7.17
CA HIS A 72 -3.12 -8.95 7.15
C HIS A 72 -4.02 -7.92 6.46
N LEU A 73 -5.03 -8.34 5.70
CA LEU A 73 -5.75 -7.47 4.78
C LEU A 73 -7.19 -7.25 5.25
N HIS A 74 -7.57 -5.98 5.39
CA HIS A 74 -8.97 -5.60 5.57
C HIS A 74 -9.38 -4.62 4.46
N VAL A 75 -10.35 -5.03 3.63
CA VAL A 75 -10.84 -4.25 2.50
C VAL A 75 -12.23 -3.72 2.81
N PHE A 76 -12.37 -2.41 2.87
CA PHE A 76 -13.66 -1.75 2.99
C PHE A 76 -14.29 -1.66 1.59
N LEU A 77 -15.32 -2.46 1.36
CA LEU A 77 -16.11 -2.46 0.13
C LEU A 77 -17.45 -1.74 0.38
N ALA A 78 -17.93 -1.00 -0.62
CA ALA A 78 -19.24 -0.37 -0.64
C ALA A 78 -20.22 -1.16 -1.52
#